data_AF-A0A8N1S8H0-F1
#
_entry.id   AF-A0A8N1S8H0-F1
#
_cell.length_a   1.000
_cell.length_b   1.000
_cell.length_c   1.000
_cell.angle_alpha   90.00
_cell.angle_beta   90.00
_cell.angle_gamma   90.00
#
_symmetry.space_group_name_H-M   'P 1'
#
loop_
_entity.id
_entity.type
_entity.pdbx_description
1 polymer ?
#
loop_
_entity_poly.entity_id
_entity_poly.type
_entity_poly.pdbx_seq_one_letter_code
_entity_poly.pdbx_strand_id
1 'polypeptide(L)'
;MQEGTYSNHHMLFLKSSAPLRTDDNFKNRVQEHHRKEILVYLLSNQYNCQWFHSFLYMHLVCLGVMKKLLQLWTGGYQTSRLSGRKIVELSEKLITMSKWVPKEFARKPRSLDELKYWKATELREFLLYFLEPVILINIMPEDNLFHFNAINCAIRILCHPTDCFHNNKYTKDLLNEFVHIFKYLYDEETIVYNVHNLIHINEDVLMFGPLD
;
A
#
# COMPACT_ATOMS: atom_id res chain seq x y z
N MET A 1 19.69 -10.13 3.92
CA MET A 1 18.84 -9.21 3.13
C MET A 1 18.93 -9.65 1.68
N GLN A 2 17.83 -9.62 0.91
CA GLN A 2 17.91 -9.94 -0.52
C GLN A 2 18.51 -8.74 -1.28
N GLU A 3 19.54 -8.98 -2.08
CA GLU A 3 20.03 -7.99 -3.05
C GLU A 3 19.01 -7.89 -4.20
N GLY A 4 18.52 -6.67 -4.43
CA GLY A 4 17.57 -6.40 -5.51
C GLY A 4 18.25 -6.51 -6.88
N THR A 5 17.58 -7.12 -7.84
CA THR A 5 18.09 -7.25 -9.21
C THR A 5 17.54 -6.11 -10.07
N TYR A 6 18.40 -5.46 -10.86
CA TYR A 6 17.99 -4.38 -11.75
C TYR A 6 17.49 -4.93 -13.08
N SER A 7 16.27 -4.55 -13.49
CA SER A 7 15.72 -4.83 -14.82
C SER A 7 14.92 -3.63 -15.31
N ASN A 8 15.06 -3.24 -16.58
CA ASN A 8 14.29 -2.16 -17.23
C ASN A 8 14.16 -0.87 -16.40
N HIS A 9 15.28 -0.34 -15.88
CA HIS A 9 15.34 0.85 -15.02
C HIS A 9 14.70 0.73 -13.63
N HIS A 10 14.16 -0.43 -13.26
CA HIS A 10 13.53 -0.69 -11.96
C HIS A 10 14.34 -1.71 -11.14
N MET A 11 14.33 -1.55 -9.82
CA MET A 11 14.93 -2.50 -8.88
C MET A 11 13.86 -3.49 -8.40
N LEU A 12 14.05 -4.77 -8.70
CA LEU A 12 13.10 -5.86 -8.41
C LEU A 12 13.54 -6.68 -7.18
N PHE A 13 12.57 -7.07 -6.34
CA PHE A 13 12.77 -7.92 -5.16
C PHE A 13 11.94 -9.20 -5.29
N LEU A 14 12.54 -10.24 -5.87
CA LEU A 14 11.82 -11.43 -6.32
C LEU A 14 11.64 -12.54 -5.27
N LYS A 15 12.38 -12.54 -4.14
CA LYS A 15 12.31 -13.63 -3.14
C LYS A 15 11.37 -13.25 -2.01
N SER A 16 10.38 -14.10 -1.74
CA SER A 16 9.41 -13.90 -0.65
C SER A 16 9.95 -14.22 0.75
N SER A 17 11.13 -14.88 0.87
CA SER A 17 11.72 -15.32 2.15
C SER A 17 13.00 -14.54 2.52
N ALA A 18 12.92 -13.22 2.55
CA ALA A 18 14.05 -12.40 3.01
C ALA A 18 14.11 -12.36 4.55
N PRO A 19 15.31 -12.44 5.15
CA PRO A 19 15.44 -12.31 6.61
C PRO A 19 15.11 -10.89 7.07
N LEU A 20 14.31 -10.78 8.15
CA LEU A 20 13.93 -9.50 8.76
C LEU A 20 15.16 -8.65 9.13
N ARG A 21 15.00 -7.34 8.98
CA ARG A 21 15.95 -6.35 9.49
C ARG A 21 15.63 -6.08 10.97
N THR A 22 16.50 -6.51 11.87
CA THR A 22 16.39 -6.23 13.31
C THR A 22 17.22 -5.00 13.70
N ASP A 23 16.83 -4.33 14.79
CA ASP A 23 17.59 -3.21 15.36
C ASP A 23 19.04 -3.61 15.68
N ASP A 24 19.26 -4.85 16.11
CA ASP A 24 20.60 -5.38 16.35
C ASP A 24 21.42 -5.51 15.07
N ASN A 25 20.83 -5.94 13.96
CA ASN A 25 21.52 -6.00 12.67
C ASN A 25 21.93 -4.61 12.18
N PHE A 26 21.13 -3.58 12.49
CA PHE A 26 21.45 -2.19 12.16
C PHE A 26 22.53 -1.62 13.08
N LYS A 27 22.41 -1.81 14.40
CA LYS A 27 23.40 -1.38 15.40
C LYS A 27 24.77 -2.02 15.16
N ASN A 28 24.80 -3.29 14.76
CA ASN A 28 26.02 -4.05 14.51
C ASN A 28 26.64 -3.80 13.12
N ARG A 29 26.09 -2.88 12.31
CA ARG A 29 26.66 -2.43 11.02
C ARG A 29 27.03 -3.58 10.08
N VAL A 30 26.18 -4.60 10.01
CA VAL A 30 26.43 -5.81 9.20
C VAL A 30 26.51 -5.51 7.70
N GLN A 31 26.09 -4.31 7.24
CA GLN A 31 26.12 -3.92 5.82
C GLN A 31 27.16 -2.83 5.54
N GLU A 32 28.01 -3.05 4.54
CA GLU A 32 29.07 -2.10 4.13
C GLU A 32 28.54 -0.76 3.64
N HIS A 33 27.36 -0.72 3.01
CA HIS A 33 26.76 0.52 2.51
C HIS A 33 26.29 1.48 3.62
N HIS A 34 26.04 0.98 4.83
CA HIS A 34 25.75 1.82 6.00
C HIS A 34 27.00 2.38 6.69
N ARG A 35 28.19 2.06 6.16
CA ARG A 35 29.47 2.50 6.70
C ARG A 35 29.88 3.90 6.20
N LYS A 36 29.15 4.47 5.22
CA LYS A 36 29.35 5.84 4.74
C LYS A 36 28.34 6.80 5.36
N GLU A 37 28.85 7.59 6.30
CA GLU A 37 28.35 8.88 6.81
C GLU A 37 26.84 9.05 7.00
N ILE A 38 26.32 8.75 8.20
CA ILE A 38 25.23 9.56 8.79
C ILE A 38 25.42 9.64 10.32
N LEU A 39 25.96 10.77 10.77
CA LEU A 39 26.04 11.18 12.19
C LEU A 39 24.67 11.59 12.79
N VAL A 40 23.59 11.56 11.99
CA VAL A 40 22.28 12.14 12.34
C VAL A 40 21.32 11.13 13.00
N TYR A 41 21.49 9.82 12.81
CA TYR A 41 20.53 8.82 13.31
C TYR A 41 20.73 8.39 14.77
N LEU A 42 21.92 8.62 15.37
CA LEU A 42 22.16 8.21 16.76
C LEU A 42 21.49 9.13 17.80
N LEU A 43 21.01 10.30 17.38
CA LEU A 43 20.27 11.23 18.24
C LEU A 43 18.76 10.95 18.32
N SER A 44 18.21 10.08 17.47
CA SER A 44 16.77 9.83 17.39
C SER A 44 16.25 8.71 18.31
N ASN A 45 17.01 8.28 19.32
CA ASN A 45 16.55 7.35 20.37
C ASN A 45 15.45 7.93 21.29
N GLN A 46 14.88 9.10 20.95
CA GLN A 46 13.82 9.78 21.70
C GLN A 46 12.59 10.18 20.86
N TYR A 47 12.49 9.78 19.58
CA TYR A 47 11.27 10.03 18.80
C TYR A 47 10.41 8.76 18.78
N ASN A 48 9.23 8.83 19.40
CA ASN A 48 8.26 7.73 19.51
C ASN A 48 8.14 6.93 18.21
N CYS A 49 8.50 5.64 18.25
CA CYS A 49 8.45 4.72 17.11
C CYS A 49 7.04 4.63 16.46
N GLN A 50 5.99 5.02 17.20
CA GLN A 50 4.62 5.19 16.72
C GLN A 50 4.52 6.10 15.49
N TRP A 51 5.25 7.23 15.46
CA TRP A 51 5.21 8.14 14.31
C TRP A 51 5.81 7.53 13.05
N PHE A 52 6.84 6.69 13.25
CA PHE A 52 7.46 5.96 12.15
C PHE A 52 6.48 4.94 11.57
N HIS A 53 5.68 4.28 12.41
CA HIS A 53 4.65 3.32 12.00
C HIS A 53 3.55 3.97 11.14
N SER A 54 2.96 5.08 11.59
CA SER A 54 1.94 5.81 10.80
C SER A 54 2.53 6.38 9.50
N PHE A 55 3.79 6.81 9.53
CA PHE A 55 4.51 7.26 8.33
C PHE A 55 4.74 6.12 7.35
N LEU A 56 5.12 4.94 7.82
CA LEU A 56 5.29 3.74 7.01
C LEU A 56 3.97 3.34 6.36
N TYR A 57 2.86 3.31 7.09
CA TYR A 57 1.53 3.04 6.52
C TYR A 57 1.15 4.02 5.40
N MET A 58 1.34 5.32 5.61
CA MET A 58 1.05 6.35 4.59
C MET A 58 1.91 6.18 3.33
N HIS A 59 3.20 5.94 3.47
CA HIS A 59 4.12 5.88 2.34
C HIS A 59 4.07 4.53 1.62
N LEU A 60 3.94 3.45 2.37
CA LEU A 60 3.92 2.09 1.85
C LEU A 60 2.59 1.76 1.21
N VAL A 61 1.50 1.90 1.97
CA VAL A 61 0.17 1.46 1.54
C VAL A 61 -0.50 2.53 0.68
N CYS A 62 -0.61 3.77 1.19
CA CYS A 62 -1.39 4.79 0.49
C CYS A 62 -0.65 5.34 -0.73
N LEU A 63 0.53 5.95 -0.54
CA LEU A 63 1.32 6.54 -1.63
C LEU A 63 2.05 5.50 -2.48
N GLY A 64 2.36 4.33 -1.91
CA GLY A 64 3.04 3.25 -2.61
C GLY A 64 2.05 2.41 -3.39
N VAL A 65 1.31 1.54 -2.68
CA VAL A 65 0.49 0.50 -3.31
C VAL A 65 -0.80 1.07 -3.92
N MET A 66 -1.60 1.82 -3.16
CA MET A 66 -2.89 2.33 -3.64
C MET A 66 -2.70 3.30 -4.82
N LYS A 67 -1.73 4.22 -4.73
CA LYS A 67 -1.40 5.12 -5.84
C LYS A 67 -0.96 4.34 -7.08
N LYS A 68 -0.13 3.30 -6.92
CA LYS A 68 0.32 2.45 -8.02
C LYS A 68 -0.84 1.69 -8.67
N LEU A 69 -1.73 1.09 -7.88
CA LEU A 69 -2.94 0.43 -8.40
C LEU A 69 -3.80 1.38 -9.24
N LEU A 70 -4.06 2.59 -8.74
CA LEU A 70 -4.81 3.60 -9.49
C LEU A 70 -4.12 4.01 -10.79
N GLN A 71 -2.80 4.14 -10.78
CA GLN A 71 -2.02 4.43 -11.99
C GLN A 71 -2.08 3.26 -12.99
N LEU A 72 -2.06 2.01 -12.51
CA LEU A 72 -2.18 0.83 -13.35
C LEU A 72 -3.57 0.72 -13.98
N TRP A 73 -4.61 1.07 -13.24
CA TRP A 73 -5.98 1.05 -13.77
C TRP A 73 -6.27 2.19 -14.75
N THR A 74 -5.70 3.37 -14.54
CA THR A 74 -5.93 4.56 -15.39
C THR A 74 -5.00 4.61 -16.61
N GLY A 75 -3.76 4.14 -16.49
CA GLY A 75 -2.74 4.27 -17.54
C GLY A 75 -1.74 3.12 -17.64
N GLY A 76 -1.98 1.99 -16.95
CA GLY A 76 -1.12 0.82 -16.99
C GLY A 76 -1.23 -0.03 -18.28
N TYR A 77 -0.54 -1.16 -18.28
CA TYR A 77 -0.54 -2.11 -19.40
C TYR A 77 -1.94 -2.69 -19.66
N GLN A 78 -2.21 -3.11 -20.90
CA GLN A 78 -3.58 -3.30 -21.41
C GLN A 78 -4.45 -4.29 -20.62
N THR A 79 -3.89 -5.25 -19.89
CA THR A 79 -4.63 -6.31 -19.18
C THR A 79 -5.43 -5.80 -18.00
N SER A 80 -4.91 -4.81 -17.28
CA SER A 80 -5.54 -4.29 -16.06
C SER A 80 -6.17 -2.90 -16.23
N ARG A 81 -6.07 -2.32 -17.43
CA ARG A 81 -6.45 -0.94 -17.70
C ARG A 81 -7.95 -0.81 -17.92
N LEU A 82 -8.57 0.15 -17.23
CA LEU A 82 -9.96 0.50 -17.43
C LEU A 82 -10.13 1.26 -18.76
N SER A 83 -11.28 1.06 -19.40
CA SER A 83 -11.62 1.86 -20.58
C SER A 83 -11.81 3.32 -20.20
N GLY A 84 -11.51 4.25 -21.11
CA GLY A 84 -11.69 5.69 -20.84
C GLY A 84 -13.11 6.04 -20.38
N ARG A 85 -14.12 5.36 -20.92
CA ARG A 85 -15.52 5.51 -20.48
C ARG A 85 -15.72 5.11 -19.01
N LYS A 86 -15.14 3.99 -18.59
CA LYS A 86 -15.20 3.50 -17.20
C LYS A 86 -14.44 4.42 -16.24
N ILE A 87 -13.34 5.04 -16.67
CA ILE A 87 -12.60 6.03 -15.87
C ILE A 87 -13.44 7.29 -15.64
N VAL A 88 -14.12 7.78 -16.69
CA VAL A 88 -15.04 8.92 -16.57
C VAL A 88 -16.22 8.57 -15.65
N GLU A 89 -16.83 7.40 -15.83
CA GLU A 89 -17.92 6.93 -14.95
C GLU A 89 -17.49 6.86 -13.48
N LEU A 90 -16.29 6.32 -13.20
CA LEU A 90 -15.74 6.27 -11.85
C LEU A 90 -15.50 7.67 -11.28
N SER A 91 -14.99 8.59 -12.09
CA SER A 91 -14.75 9.98 -11.68
C SER A 91 -16.05 10.72 -11.37
N GLU A 92 -17.11 10.53 -12.16
CA GLU A 92 -18.44 11.10 -11.92
C GLU A 92 -19.08 10.54 -10.64
N LYS A 93 -18.92 9.24 -10.37
CA LYS A 93 -19.38 8.63 -9.11
C LYS A 93 -18.64 9.21 -7.90
N LEU A 94 -17.32 9.41 -7.98
CA LEU A 94 -16.54 10.02 -6.90
C LEU A 94 -16.98 11.46 -6.62
N ILE A 95 -17.19 12.27 -7.66
CA ILE A 95 -17.68 13.64 -7.53
C ILE A 95 -19.09 13.65 -6.93
N THR A 96 -19.97 12.73 -7.34
CA THR A 96 -21.33 12.63 -6.79
C THR A 96 -21.30 12.28 -5.31
N MET A 97 -20.45 11.33 -4.93
CA MET A 97 -20.29 10.89 -3.54
C MET A 97 -19.68 11.99 -2.66
N SER A 98 -18.86 12.89 -3.20
CA SER A 98 -18.28 14.03 -2.46
C SER A 98 -19.32 14.92 -1.75
N LYS A 99 -20.57 14.91 -2.22
CA LYS A 99 -21.70 15.61 -1.61
C LYS A 99 -22.14 15.00 -0.29
N TRP A 100 -21.92 13.69 -0.13
CA TRP A 100 -22.34 12.88 1.02
C TRP A 100 -21.20 12.64 2.02
N VAL A 101 -20.00 13.17 1.74
CA VAL A 101 -18.85 13.02 2.64
C VAL A 101 -19.00 13.96 3.86
N PRO A 102 -18.96 13.42 5.09
CA PRO A 102 -19.02 14.20 6.33
C PRO A 102 -17.89 15.23 6.46
N LYS A 103 -18.07 16.25 7.32
CA LYS A 103 -17.08 17.33 7.52
C LYS A 103 -15.84 16.87 8.29
N GLU A 104 -15.94 15.73 8.95
CA GLU A 104 -14.90 15.05 9.71
C GLU A 104 -13.75 14.59 8.81
N PHE A 105 -14.03 14.33 7.54
CA PHE A 105 -13.00 14.04 6.54
C PHE A 105 -12.32 15.33 6.10
N ALA A 106 -10.99 15.35 6.20
CA ALA A 106 -10.19 16.53 5.90
C ALA A 106 -10.24 16.92 4.41
N ARG A 107 -10.54 15.96 3.52
CA ARG A 107 -10.69 16.20 2.08
C ARG A 107 -11.90 15.49 1.51
N LYS A 108 -12.33 15.97 0.35
CA LYS A 108 -13.41 15.37 -0.44
C LYS A 108 -12.83 14.62 -1.63
N PRO A 109 -13.48 13.52 -2.08
CA PRO A 109 -13.11 12.83 -3.30
C PRO A 109 -13.08 13.78 -4.49
N ARG A 110 -12.06 13.63 -5.34
CA ARG A 110 -11.87 14.40 -6.58
C ARG A 110 -11.91 13.48 -7.80
N SER A 111 -11.90 14.06 -8.99
CA SER A 111 -11.79 13.28 -10.23
C SER A 111 -10.46 12.50 -10.27
N LEU A 112 -10.46 11.35 -10.96
CA LEU A 112 -9.24 10.60 -11.24
C LEU A 112 -8.29 11.35 -12.19
N ASP A 113 -8.76 12.38 -12.90
CA ASP A 113 -7.90 13.24 -13.73
C ASP A 113 -6.82 13.95 -12.91
N GLU A 114 -7.12 14.21 -11.63
CA GLU A 114 -6.20 14.87 -10.70
C GLU A 114 -5.36 13.87 -9.88
N LEU A 115 -5.38 12.57 -10.22
CA LEU A 115 -4.71 11.50 -9.46
C LEU A 115 -3.24 11.81 -9.14
N LYS A 116 -2.53 12.50 -10.03
CA LYS A 116 -1.14 12.96 -9.81
C LYS A 116 -0.97 13.84 -8.56
N TYR A 117 -2.00 14.60 -8.20
CA TYR A 117 -2.01 15.57 -7.10
C TYR A 117 -2.72 15.06 -5.84
N TRP A 118 -3.19 13.81 -5.83
CA TRP A 118 -3.80 13.23 -4.63
C TRP A 118 -2.74 12.99 -3.56
N LYS A 119 -3.06 13.37 -2.32
CA LYS A 119 -2.18 13.08 -1.17
C LYS A 119 -2.54 11.75 -0.50
N ALA A 120 -1.69 11.31 0.42
CA ALA A 120 -1.87 10.08 1.18
C ALA A 120 -3.25 9.97 1.86
N THR A 121 -3.77 11.07 2.42
CA THR A 121 -5.08 11.08 3.09
C THR A 121 -6.23 10.76 2.14
N GLU A 122 -6.20 11.26 0.92
CA GLU A 122 -7.24 10.99 -0.09
C GLU A 122 -7.15 9.55 -0.60
N LEU A 123 -5.93 9.02 -0.76
CA LEU A 123 -5.69 7.63 -1.14
C LEU A 123 -6.11 6.66 -0.02
N ARG A 124 -5.90 7.03 1.24
CA ARG A 124 -6.39 6.29 2.41
C ARG A 124 -7.92 6.26 2.41
N GLU A 125 -8.55 7.43 2.29
CA GLU A 125 -10.00 7.52 2.26
C GLU A 125 -10.59 6.69 1.11
N PHE A 126 -9.91 6.73 -0.04
CA PHE A 126 -10.25 5.92 -1.20
C PHE A 126 -10.18 4.43 -0.92
N LEU A 127 -9.09 3.95 -0.32
CA LEU A 127 -8.89 2.54 0.04
C LEU A 127 -9.92 2.03 1.06
N LEU A 128 -10.17 2.79 2.12
CA LEU A 128 -10.92 2.32 3.29
C LEU A 128 -12.43 2.58 3.23
N TYR A 129 -12.84 3.73 2.68
CA TYR A 129 -14.22 4.22 2.81
C TYR A 129 -14.93 4.33 1.47
N PHE A 130 -14.23 4.82 0.44
CA PHE A 130 -14.88 5.12 -0.84
C PHE A 130 -15.00 3.89 -1.75
N LEU A 131 -14.08 2.94 -1.65
CA LEU A 131 -14.09 1.72 -2.44
C LEU A 131 -14.69 0.51 -1.73
N GLU A 132 -15.71 0.71 -0.87
CA GLU A 132 -16.53 -0.45 -0.58
C GLU A 132 -17.12 -0.99 -1.90
N PRO A 133 -17.30 -2.33 -2.02
CA PRO A 133 -17.54 -3.03 -3.28
C PRO A 133 -18.56 -2.35 -4.20
N VAL A 134 -19.53 -1.65 -3.64
CA VAL A 134 -20.60 -0.91 -4.32
C VAL A 134 -20.12 0.00 -5.47
N ILE A 135 -18.99 0.71 -5.35
CA ILE A 135 -18.55 1.65 -6.42
C ILE A 135 -17.85 0.92 -7.57
N LEU A 136 -17.06 -0.10 -7.26
CA LEU A 136 -16.26 -0.83 -8.25
C LEU A 136 -17.02 -1.97 -8.92
N ILE A 137 -18.06 -2.49 -8.27
CA ILE A 137 -18.99 -3.45 -8.86
C ILE A 137 -19.52 -2.84 -10.16
N ASN A 138 -19.35 -3.59 -11.26
CA ASN A 138 -19.64 -3.23 -12.66
C ASN A 138 -18.61 -2.34 -13.39
N ILE A 139 -17.68 -1.69 -12.68
CA ILE A 139 -16.62 -0.90 -13.32
C ILE A 139 -15.40 -1.78 -13.60
N MET A 140 -14.92 -2.53 -12.62
CA MET A 140 -13.73 -3.37 -12.77
C MET A 140 -14.06 -4.81 -13.17
N PRO A 141 -13.14 -5.51 -13.86
CA PRO A 141 -13.18 -6.96 -13.97
C PRO A 141 -13.19 -7.64 -12.59
N GLU A 142 -13.82 -8.81 -12.50
CA GLU A 142 -13.96 -9.55 -11.24
C GLU A 142 -12.61 -9.86 -10.59
N ASP A 143 -11.60 -10.24 -11.39
CA ASP A 143 -10.26 -10.57 -10.88
C ASP A 143 -9.58 -9.37 -10.20
N ASN A 144 -9.67 -8.19 -10.82
CA ASN A 144 -9.13 -6.95 -10.26
C ASN A 144 -9.89 -6.51 -9.02
N LEU A 145 -11.20 -6.76 -8.99
CA LEU A 145 -12.03 -6.47 -7.82
C LEU A 145 -11.68 -7.40 -6.65
N PHE A 146 -11.51 -8.70 -6.90
CA PHE A 146 -11.08 -9.66 -5.90
C PHE A 146 -9.71 -9.31 -5.34
N HIS A 147 -8.76 -8.99 -6.22
CA HIS A 147 -7.42 -8.53 -5.85
C HIS A 147 -7.47 -7.27 -4.97
N PHE A 148 -8.26 -6.27 -5.35
CA PHE A 148 -8.44 -5.07 -4.55
C PHE A 148 -9.12 -5.35 -3.19
N ASN A 149 -10.13 -6.24 -3.16
CA ASN A 149 -10.83 -6.60 -1.94
C ASN A 149 -9.89 -7.27 -0.92
N ALA A 150 -8.90 -8.05 -1.39
CA ALA A 150 -7.91 -8.66 -0.51
C ALA A 150 -7.10 -7.61 0.27
N ILE A 151 -6.58 -6.57 -0.40
CA ILE A 151 -5.85 -5.49 0.29
C ILE A 151 -6.76 -4.61 1.14
N ASN A 152 -7.97 -4.28 0.68
CA ASN A 152 -8.92 -3.52 1.48
C ASN A 152 -9.25 -4.25 2.80
N CYS A 153 -9.58 -5.55 2.71
CA CYS A 153 -9.86 -6.38 3.88
C CYS A 153 -8.66 -6.46 4.83
N ALA A 154 -7.45 -6.73 4.30
CA ALA A 154 -6.24 -6.82 5.11
C ALA A 154 -5.95 -5.52 5.86
N ILE A 155 -5.98 -4.38 5.17
CA ILE A 155 -5.69 -3.07 5.78
C ILE A 155 -6.79 -2.67 6.77
N ARG A 156 -8.07 -2.95 6.48
CA ARG A 156 -9.18 -2.65 7.40
C ARG A 156 -9.04 -3.41 8.73
N ILE A 157 -8.63 -4.67 8.68
CA ILE A 157 -8.36 -5.47 9.88
C ILE A 157 -7.14 -4.91 10.64
N LEU A 158 -6.07 -4.56 9.94
CA LEU A 158 -4.84 -4.02 10.55
C LEU A 158 -5.02 -2.62 11.17
N CYS A 159 -6.00 -1.84 10.71
CA CYS A 159 -6.40 -0.59 11.35
C CYS A 159 -7.29 -0.78 12.59
N HIS A 160 -7.89 -1.96 12.80
CA HIS A 160 -8.80 -2.17 13.93
C HIS A 160 -8.02 -2.48 15.22
N PRO A 161 -8.29 -1.80 16.35
CA PRO A 161 -7.43 -1.86 17.54
C PRO A 161 -7.35 -3.25 18.18
N THR A 162 -8.39 -4.08 18.05
CA THR A 162 -8.41 -5.44 18.60
C THR A 162 -8.11 -6.51 17.56
N ASP A 163 -8.59 -6.32 16.33
CA ASP A 163 -8.58 -7.38 15.32
C ASP A 163 -7.23 -7.45 14.62
N CYS A 164 -6.45 -6.37 14.68
CA CYS A 164 -5.08 -6.34 14.16
C CYS A 164 -4.17 -7.39 14.82
N PHE A 165 -4.43 -7.75 16.09
CA PHE A 165 -3.71 -8.81 16.81
C PHE A 165 -4.34 -10.18 16.59
N HIS A 166 -5.66 -10.30 16.73
CA HIS A 166 -6.37 -11.57 16.63
C HIS A 166 -6.27 -12.20 15.24
N ASN A 167 -6.47 -11.37 14.21
CA ASN A 167 -6.50 -11.79 12.81
C ASN A 167 -5.17 -11.50 12.09
N ASN A 168 -4.08 -11.24 12.82
CA ASN A 168 -2.78 -10.92 12.22
C ASN A 168 -2.29 -12.01 11.26
N LYS A 169 -2.46 -13.28 11.63
CA LYS A 169 -2.07 -14.39 10.75
C LYS A 169 -2.88 -14.40 9.46
N TYR A 170 -4.19 -14.20 9.57
CA TYR A 170 -5.09 -14.15 8.43
C TYR A 170 -4.77 -12.98 7.49
N THR A 171 -4.48 -11.80 8.02
CA THR A 171 -4.07 -10.66 7.19
C THR A 171 -2.73 -10.88 6.52
N LYS A 172 -1.80 -11.59 7.16
CA LYS A 172 -0.52 -11.97 6.53
C LYS A 172 -0.74 -12.88 5.33
N ASP A 173 -1.61 -13.88 5.48
CA ASP A 173 -1.97 -14.79 4.39
C ASP A 173 -2.67 -14.04 3.25
N LEU A 174 -3.60 -13.12 3.56
CA LEU A 174 -4.24 -12.26 2.56
C LEU A 174 -3.25 -11.37 1.79
N LEU A 175 -2.27 -10.78 2.48
CA LEU A 175 -1.26 -9.93 1.83
C LEU A 175 -0.28 -10.75 0.99
N ASN A 176 0.06 -11.97 1.40
CA ASN A 176 0.86 -12.89 0.58
C ASN A 176 0.13 -13.26 -0.71
N GLU A 177 -1.15 -13.62 -0.61
CA GLU A 177 -2.00 -13.90 -1.79
C GLU A 177 -2.16 -12.66 -2.67
N PHE A 178 -2.35 -11.48 -2.07
CA PHE A 178 -2.40 -10.22 -2.81
C PHE A 178 -1.14 -10.00 -3.64
N VAL A 179 0.05 -10.19 -3.05
CA VAL A 179 1.33 -10.03 -3.76
C VAL A 179 1.49 -11.10 -4.84
N HIS A 180 1.07 -12.33 -4.58
CA HIS A 180 1.09 -13.42 -5.55
C HIS A 180 0.22 -13.08 -6.77
N ILE A 181 -1.06 -12.75 -6.56
CA ILE A 181 -2.01 -12.36 -7.61
C ILE A 181 -1.54 -11.08 -8.34
N PHE A 182 -0.91 -10.14 -7.62
CA PHE A 182 -0.36 -8.92 -8.21
C PHE A 182 0.62 -9.23 -9.35
N LYS A 183 1.47 -10.25 -9.18
CA LYS A 183 2.43 -10.68 -10.20
C LYS A 183 1.74 -11.10 -11.50
N TYR A 184 0.65 -11.86 -11.38
CA TYR A 184 -0.10 -12.37 -12.53
C TYR A 184 -0.92 -11.29 -13.24
N LEU A 185 -1.50 -10.35 -12.49
CA LEU A 185 -2.39 -9.33 -13.06
C LEU A 185 -1.63 -8.16 -13.71
N TYR A 186 -0.52 -7.73 -13.11
CA TYR A 186 0.14 -6.46 -13.44
C TYR A 186 1.57 -6.62 -13.96
N ASP A 187 2.04 -7.86 -14.17
CA ASP A 187 3.41 -8.23 -14.59
C ASP A 187 4.47 -8.09 -13.49
N GLU A 188 5.47 -8.98 -13.50
CA GLU A 188 6.51 -9.08 -12.46
C GLU A 188 7.36 -7.82 -12.34
N GLU A 189 7.53 -7.08 -13.44
CA GLU A 189 8.30 -5.82 -13.49
C GLU A 189 7.65 -4.68 -12.70
N THR A 190 6.38 -4.84 -12.30
CA THR A 190 5.64 -3.83 -11.52
C THR A 190 5.71 -4.05 -10.01
N ILE A 191 6.38 -5.11 -9.56
CA ILE A 191 6.62 -5.40 -8.14
C ILE A 191 7.74 -4.49 -7.63
N VAL A 192 7.35 -3.27 -7.28
CA VAL A 192 8.21 -2.30 -6.61
C VAL A 192 8.42 -2.72 -5.16
N TYR A 193 9.53 -2.29 -4.54
CA TYR A 193 9.84 -2.42 -3.11
C TYR A 193 8.63 -2.28 -2.18
N ASN A 194 7.70 -1.36 -2.48
CA ASN A 194 6.50 -1.13 -1.69
C ASN A 194 5.52 -2.31 -1.67
N VAL A 195 5.40 -3.06 -2.77
CA VAL A 195 4.52 -4.23 -2.82
C VAL A 195 5.11 -5.39 -2.02
N HIS A 196 6.44 -5.54 -2.04
CA HIS A 196 7.13 -6.57 -1.27
C HIS A 196 7.05 -6.30 0.25
N ASN A 197 7.26 -5.06 0.67
CA ASN A 197 7.22 -4.72 2.10
C ASN A 197 5.82 -4.79 2.72
N LEU A 198 4.75 -4.90 1.93
CA LEU A 198 3.42 -5.17 2.48
C LEU A 198 3.40 -6.44 3.34
N ILE A 199 4.20 -7.45 2.98
CA ILE A 199 4.24 -8.73 3.70
C ILE A 199 4.77 -8.56 5.14
N HIS A 200 5.58 -7.52 5.37
CA HIS A 200 6.19 -7.22 6.67
C HIS A 200 5.34 -6.30 7.55
N ILE A 201 4.27 -5.68 7.01
CA ILE A 201 3.45 -4.73 7.78
C ILE A 201 2.80 -5.39 9.00
N ASN A 202 2.52 -6.68 8.92
CA ASN A 202 1.99 -7.49 10.01
C ASN A 202 2.91 -7.56 11.22
N GLU A 203 4.22 -7.65 10.97
CA GLU A 203 5.25 -7.72 12.00
C GLU A 203 5.39 -6.35 12.68
N ASP A 204 5.29 -5.26 11.89
CA ASP A 204 5.28 -3.90 12.42
C ASP A 204 4.05 -3.64 13.30
N VAL A 205 2.87 -4.15 12.92
CA VAL A 205 1.63 -4.00 13.71
C VAL A 205 1.71 -4.74 15.05
N LEU A 206 2.36 -5.91 15.09
CA LEU A 206 2.59 -6.62 16.35
C LEU A 206 3.54 -5.87 17.30
N MET A 207 4.49 -5.10 16.74
CA MET A 207 5.46 -4.34 17.53
C MET A 207 4.96 -2.97 17.97
N PHE A 208 4.23 -2.26 17.11
CA PHE A 208 3.88 -0.84 17.31
C PHE A 208 2.40 -0.58 17.54
N GLY A 209 1.54 -1.59 17.36
CA GLY A 209 0.09 -1.47 17.48
C GLY A 209 -0.61 -1.26 16.13
N PRO A 210 -1.90 -0.87 16.14
CA PRO A 210 -2.69 -0.71 14.92
C PRO A 210 -2.16 0.40 14.01
N LEU A 211 -2.49 0.30 12.72
CA LEU A 211 -2.03 1.26 11.69
C LEU A 211 -2.66 2.66 11.81
N ASP A 212 -3.76 2.79 12.55
CA ASP A 212 -4.51 4.03 12.80
C ASP A 212 -4.90 4.15 14.29
#